data_AF-A0AA39KZ27-F1
#
_entry.id   AF-A0AA39KZ27-F1
#
_cell.length_a   1.000
_cell.length_b   1.000
_cell.length_c   1.000
_cell.angle_alpha   90.00
_cell.angle_beta   90.00
_cell.angle_gamma   90.00
#
_symmetry.space_group_name_H-M   'P 1'
#
loop_
_entity.id
_entity.type
_entity.pdbx_description
1 polymer ?
#
loop_
_entity_poly.entity_id
_entity_poly.type
_entity_poly.pdbx_seq_one_letter_code
_entity_poly.pdbx_strand_id
1 'polypeptide(L)'
;MDKILAIQEKYSTPSFEEAKEKIRSATVQLGRLNRDDKERFLEEQKKLEGLKSKIVDQQDRLSIEEQNLNSMDNELTNHNKLLGELEAEINRYYSENSETEAKRKQLKIVKPSTTDQKILELGRRKYDYYKVLTGIRWDYPAMKTAIKGFVTNGDDYAKPFCFDINDDGIESKLWREIEKCTNHNDIKKCERKENSSPNACNDF
;
A
#
# COMPACT_ATOMS: atom_id res chain seq x y z
N MET A 1 110.10 35.68 -38.85
CA MET A 1 110.21 36.28 -37.50
C MET A 1 108.82 36.45 -36.89
N ASP A 2 107.88 36.98 -37.66
CA ASP A 2 106.47 37.20 -37.21
C ASP A 2 105.73 35.95 -36.77
N LYS A 3 105.95 34.80 -37.43
CA LYS A 3 105.35 33.51 -37.01
C LYS A 3 105.88 33.00 -35.66
N ILE A 4 107.10 33.36 -35.27
CA ILE A 4 107.72 32.95 -34.00
C ILE A 4 107.21 33.87 -32.87
N LEU A 5 107.12 35.18 -33.13
CA LEU A 5 106.52 36.15 -32.21
C LEU A 5 105.03 35.87 -31.96
N ALA A 6 104.26 35.53 -33.00
CA ALA A 6 102.85 35.18 -32.87
C ALA A 6 102.60 33.88 -32.06
N ILE A 7 103.57 32.96 -32.03
CA ILE A 7 103.52 31.75 -31.18
C ILE A 7 103.89 32.11 -29.73
N GLN A 8 104.89 32.96 -29.51
CA GLN A 8 105.25 33.45 -28.17
C GLN A 8 104.12 34.24 -27.50
N GLU A 9 103.38 35.03 -28.26
CA GLU A 9 102.20 35.76 -27.76
C GLU A 9 101.03 34.80 -27.47
N LYS A 10 100.83 33.76 -28.30
CA LYS A 10 99.80 32.73 -28.11
C LYS A 10 100.02 31.85 -26.88
N TYR A 11 101.27 31.65 -26.47
CA TYR A 11 101.68 30.82 -25.34
C TYR A 11 102.36 31.63 -24.22
N SER A 12 102.17 32.95 -24.20
CA SER A 12 102.62 33.78 -23.09
C SER A 12 101.92 33.34 -21.82
N THR A 13 102.72 32.96 -20.81
CA THR A 13 102.23 32.61 -19.49
C THR A 13 101.42 33.80 -18.96
N PRO A 14 100.13 33.59 -18.62
CA PRO A 14 99.29 34.67 -18.11
C PRO A 14 99.94 35.28 -16.87
N SER A 15 99.86 36.61 -16.76
CA SER A 15 100.35 37.30 -15.58
C SER A 15 99.65 36.75 -14.34
N PHE A 16 100.36 36.66 -13.21
CA PHE A 16 99.79 36.20 -11.94
C PHE A 16 98.49 36.94 -11.59
N GLU A 17 98.40 38.23 -11.90
CA GLU A 17 97.18 39.01 -11.65
C GLU A 17 96.04 38.69 -12.63
N GLU A 18 96.33 38.34 -13.89
CA GLU A 18 95.30 37.88 -14.84
C GLU A 18 94.73 36.51 -14.42
N ALA A 19 95.60 35.61 -13.93
CA ALA A 19 95.19 34.31 -13.42
C ALA A 19 94.33 34.46 -12.15
N LYS A 20 94.73 35.33 -11.23
CA LYS A 20 94.00 35.63 -10.00
C LYS A 20 92.64 36.26 -10.28
N GLU A 21 92.55 37.19 -11.23
CA GLU A 21 91.27 37.80 -11.59
C GLU A 21 90.35 36.81 -12.31
N LYS A 22 90.88 35.94 -13.18
CA LYS A 22 90.10 34.83 -13.77
C LYS A 22 89.54 33.90 -12.70
N ILE A 23 90.34 33.52 -11.71
CA ILE A 23 89.89 32.68 -10.57
C ILE A 23 88.80 33.41 -9.78
N ARG A 24 88.97 34.72 -9.51
CA ARG A 24 87.99 35.52 -8.79
C ARG A 24 86.66 35.61 -9.56
N SER A 25 86.72 35.88 -10.86
CA SER A 25 85.55 35.90 -11.75
C SER A 25 84.87 34.54 -11.80
N ALA A 26 85.62 33.45 -11.96
CA ALA A 26 85.09 32.08 -11.98
C ALA A 26 84.43 31.72 -10.65
N THR A 27 85.00 32.14 -9.52
CA THR A 27 84.43 31.93 -8.19
C THR A 27 83.10 32.66 -8.03
N VAL A 28 83.01 33.91 -8.52
CA VAL A 28 81.75 34.67 -8.53
C VAL A 28 80.70 34.03 -9.43
N GLN A 29 81.09 33.54 -10.62
CA GLN A 29 80.19 32.85 -11.55
C GLN A 29 79.65 31.54 -10.94
N LEU A 30 80.52 30.72 -10.35
CA LEU A 30 80.13 29.51 -9.63
C LEU A 30 79.18 29.83 -8.47
N GLY A 31 79.44 30.91 -7.71
CA GLY A 31 78.57 31.35 -6.63
C GLY A 31 77.19 31.88 -7.08
N ARG A 32 77.06 32.30 -8.35
CA ARG A 32 75.76 32.64 -8.96
C ARG A 32 75.04 31.38 -9.43
N LEU A 33 75.71 30.53 -10.21
CA LEU A 33 75.17 29.25 -10.67
C LEU A 33 74.63 28.41 -9.51
N ASN A 34 75.40 28.28 -8.43
CA ASN A 34 74.99 27.51 -7.25
C ASN A 34 73.77 28.11 -6.53
N ARG A 35 73.56 29.43 -6.61
CA ARG A 35 72.35 30.08 -6.08
C ARG A 35 71.14 29.79 -6.97
N ASP A 36 71.30 29.97 -8.28
CA ASP A 36 70.24 29.73 -9.26
C ASP A 36 69.79 28.27 -9.25
N ASP A 37 70.72 27.32 -9.11
CA ASP A 37 70.43 25.89 -8.99
C ASP A 37 69.70 25.57 -7.69
N LYS A 38 70.09 26.21 -6.58
CA LYS A 38 69.41 26.05 -5.28
C LYS A 38 67.97 26.59 -5.32
N GLU A 39 67.76 27.74 -5.94
CA GLU A 39 66.42 28.32 -6.12
C GLU A 39 65.54 27.42 -6.99
N ARG A 40 66.07 26.93 -8.12
CA ARG A 40 65.38 25.96 -8.98
C ARG A 40 65.01 24.67 -8.22
N PHE A 41 65.95 24.14 -7.44
CA PHE A 41 65.70 22.95 -6.62
C PHE A 41 64.56 23.16 -5.62
N LEU A 42 64.52 24.31 -4.93
CA LEU A 42 63.45 24.63 -3.99
C LEU A 42 62.08 24.80 -4.69
N GLU A 43 62.07 25.43 -5.85
CA GLU A 43 60.88 25.58 -6.70
C GLU A 43 60.32 24.22 -7.13
N GLU A 44 61.19 23.32 -7.59
CA GLU A 44 60.84 21.95 -7.96
C GLU A 44 60.38 21.12 -6.77
N GLN A 45 61.04 21.24 -5.63
CA GLN A 45 60.64 20.58 -4.39
C GLN A 45 59.21 20.99 -3.99
N LYS A 46 58.92 22.30 -4.02
CA LYS A 46 57.57 22.83 -3.72
C LYS A 46 56.52 22.33 -4.71
N LYS A 47 56.85 22.26 -6.00
CA LYS A 47 55.96 21.68 -7.03
C LYS A 47 55.70 20.19 -6.75
N LEU A 48 56.73 19.45 -6.38
CA LEU A 48 56.64 18.02 -6.11
C LEU A 48 55.78 17.73 -4.86
N GLU A 49 55.90 18.53 -3.80
CA GLU A 49 55.01 18.48 -2.63
C GLU A 49 53.56 18.83 -2.99
N GLY A 50 53.36 19.86 -3.82
CA GLY A 50 52.02 20.22 -4.31
C GLY A 50 51.37 19.10 -5.15
N LEU A 51 52.16 18.42 -5.98
CA LEU A 51 51.69 17.25 -6.74
C LEU A 51 51.38 16.05 -5.84
N LYS A 52 52.22 15.78 -4.83
CA LYS A 52 51.95 14.72 -3.85
C LYS A 52 50.64 14.95 -3.11
N SER A 53 50.38 16.18 -2.65
CA SER A 53 49.11 16.53 -2.01
C SER A 53 47.92 16.27 -2.94
N LYS A 54 48.01 16.68 -4.21
CA LYS A 54 46.95 16.43 -5.21
C LYS A 54 46.70 14.94 -5.45
N ILE A 55 47.74 14.12 -5.45
CA ILE A 55 47.60 12.66 -5.61
C ILE A 55 46.80 12.08 -4.44
N VAL A 56 47.12 12.49 -3.20
CA VAL A 56 46.39 12.04 -2.01
C VAL A 56 44.93 12.50 -2.09
N ASP A 57 44.67 13.77 -2.40
CA ASP A 57 43.30 14.30 -2.55
C ASP A 57 42.50 13.53 -3.61
N GLN A 58 43.15 13.13 -4.71
CA GLN A 58 42.51 12.35 -5.77
C GLN A 58 42.25 10.89 -5.34
N GLN A 59 43.16 10.28 -4.59
CA GLN A 59 42.97 8.94 -4.04
C GLN A 59 41.80 8.90 -3.05
N ASP A 60 41.70 9.90 -2.17
CA ASP A 60 40.60 10.00 -1.21
C ASP A 60 39.25 10.16 -1.93
N ARG A 61 39.19 11.03 -2.96
CA ARG A 61 37.99 11.20 -3.79
C ARG A 61 37.61 9.90 -4.50
N LEU A 62 38.58 9.18 -5.04
CA LEU A 62 38.34 7.92 -5.72
C LEU A 62 37.78 6.86 -4.75
N SER A 63 38.32 6.79 -3.54
CA SER A 63 37.82 5.88 -2.50
C SER A 63 36.38 6.19 -2.09
N ILE A 64 36.02 7.47 -1.96
CA ILE A 64 34.64 7.89 -1.68
C ILE A 64 33.71 7.49 -2.83
N GLU A 65 34.13 7.71 -4.08
CA GLU A 65 33.34 7.37 -5.25
C GLU A 65 33.12 5.85 -5.37
N GLU A 66 34.13 5.04 -5.07
CA GLU A 66 34.03 3.58 -5.02
C GLU A 66 33.02 3.11 -3.95
N GLN A 67 33.04 3.73 -2.76
CA GLN A 67 32.06 3.44 -1.70
C GLN A 67 30.64 3.81 -2.12
N ASN A 68 30.46 4.98 -2.74
CA ASN A 68 29.16 5.41 -3.26
C ASN A 68 28.65 4.46 -4.35
N LEU A 69 29.50 4.07 -5.29
CA LEU A 69 29.16 3.13 -6.35
C LEU A 69 28.69 1.79 -5.77
N ASN A 70 29.41 1.26 -4.80
CA ASN A 70 29.05 0.01 -4.14
C ASN A 70 27.73 0.13 -3.36
N SER A 71 27.47 1.28 -2.72
CA SER A 71 26.18 1.54 -2.07
C SER A 71 25.03 1.53 -3.08
N MET A 72 25.19 2.24 -4.20
CA MET A 72 24.18 2.30 -5.26
C MET A 72 23.93 0.92 -5.90
N ASP A 73 24.96 0.10 -6.08
CA ASP A 73 24.82 -1.26 -6.62
C ASP A 73 24.02 -2.19 -5.70
N ASN A 74 24.24 -2.06 -4.39
CA ASN A 74 23.45 -2.76 -3.37
C ASN A 74 21.98 -2.31 -3.37
N GLU A 75 21.73 -1.00 -3.48
CA GLU A 75 20.37 -0.46 -3.59
C GLU A 75 19.67 -0.96 -4.86
N LEU A 76 20.36 -0.94 -6.00
CA LEU A 76 19.85 -1.44 -7.28
C LEU A 76 19.50 -2.94 -7.18
N THR A 77 20.35 -3.73 -6.55
CA THR A 77 20.11 -5.16 -6.31
C THR A 77 18.86 -5.39 -5.45
N ASN A 78 18.67 -4.58 -4.40
CA ASN A 78 17.47 -4.65 -3.56
C ASN A 78 16.21 -4.26 -4.33
N HIS A 79 16.26 -3.20 -5.15
CA HIS A 79 15.14 -2.80 -6.00
C HIS A 79 14.78 -3.86 -7.04
N ASN A 80 15.77 -4.52 -7.65
CA ASN A 80 15.52 -5.61 -8.59
C ASN A 80 14.85 -6.81 -7.91
N LYS A 81 15.24 -7.13 -6.68
CA LYS A 81 14.58 -8.17 -5.90
C LYS A 81 13.11 -7.82 -5.62
N LEU A 82 12.85 -6.59 -5.18
CA LEU A 82 11.49 -6.11 -4.93
C LEU A 82 10.62 -6.12 -6.20
N LEU A 83 11.18 -5.74 -7.34
CA LEU A 83 10.50 -5.82 -8.63
C LEU A 83 10.08 -7.26 -8.95
N GLY A 84 10.98 -8.23 -8.76
CA GLY A 84 10.66 -9.65 -8.95
C GLY A 84 9.54 -10.15 -8.02
N GLU A 85 9.53 -9.70 -6.76
CA GLU A 85 8.45 -10.02 -5.80
C GLU A 85 7.10 -9.43 -6.26
N LEU A 86 7.09 -8.17 -6.73
CA LEU A 86 5.89 -7.52 -7.24
C LEU A 86 5.36 -8.16 -8.53
N GLU A 87 6.23 -8.55 -9.45
CA GLU A 87 5.84 -9.27 -10.67
C GLU A 87 5.20 -10.62 -10.36
N ALA A 88 5.76 -11.36 -9.39
CA ALA A 88 5.17 -12.62 -8.93
C ALA A 88 3.77 -12.40 -8.33
N GLU A 89 3.60 -11.33 -7.55
CA GLU A 89 2.33 -10.96 -6.93
C GLU A 89 1.27 -10.55 -7.97
N ILE A 90 1.65 -9.76 -8.97
CA ILE A 90 0.78 -9.39 -10.10
C ILE A 90 0.29 -10.64 -10.83
N ASN A 91 1.20 -11.58 -11.13
CA ASN A 91 0.85 -12.82 -11.81
C ASN A 91 -0.10 -13.70 -10.98
N ARG A 92 0.09 -13.72 -9.66
CA ARG A 92 -0.83 -14.40 -8.73
C ARG A 92 -2.24 -13.82 -8.80
N TYR A 93 -2.36 -12.49 -8.67
CA TYR A 93 -3.66 -11.82 -8.75
C TYR A 93 -4.33 -11.99 -10.11
N TYR A 94 -3.57 -11.97 -11.20
CA TYR A 94 -4.12 -12.19 -12.53
C TYR A 94 -4.73 -13.60 -12.66
N SER A 95 -4.05 -14.60 -12.11
CA SER A 95 -4.52 -16.00 -12.11
C SER A 95 -5.79 -16.16 -11.25
N GLU A 96 -5.79 -15.62 -10.03
CA GLU A 96 -6.94 -15.67 -9.12
C GLU A 96 -8.17 -14.96 -9.70
N ASN A 97 -7.96 -13.79 -10.32
CA ASN A 97 -9.03 -13.04 -10.95
C ASN A 97 -9.61 -13.80 -12.16
N SER A 98 -8.75 -14.45 -12.96
CA SER A 98 -9.19 -15.30 -14.08
C SER A 98 -10.05 -16.47 -13.59
N GLU A 99 -9.62 -17.17 -12.54
CA GLU A 99 -10.40 -18.26 -11.94
C GLU A 99 -11.73 -17.79 -11.37
N THR A 100 -11.73 -16.66 -10.67
CA THR A 100 -12.93 -16.09 -10.06
C THR A 100 -13.92 -15.65 -11.13
N GLU A 101 -13.44 -15.05 -12.21
CA GLU A 101 -14.27 -14.67 -13.35
C GLU A 101 -14.85 -15.89 -14.07
N ALA A 102 -14.08 -16.98 -14.18
CA ALA A 102 -14.56 -18.25 -14.72
C ALA A 102 -15.69 -18.85 -13.85
N LYS A 103 -15.50 -18.89 -12.52
CA LYS A 103 -16.54 -19.31 -11.56
C LYS A 103 -17.79 -18.45 -11.65
N ARG A 104 -17.63 -17.12 -11.74
CA ARG A 104 -18.74 -16.16 -11.90
C ARG A 104 -19.54 -16.45 -13.17
N LYS A 105 -18.86 -16.70 -14.30
CA LYS A 105 -19.50 -17.05 -15.58
C LYS A 105 -20.28 -18.35 -15.47
N GLN A 106 -19.71 -19.38 -14.82
CA GLN A 106 -20.41 -20.65 -14.58
C GLN A 106 -21.69 -20.44 -13.77
N LEU A 107 -21.62 -19.71 -12.64
CA LEU A 107 -22.79 -19.43 -11.80
C LEU A 107 -23.87 -18.65 -12.56
N LYS A 108 -23.50 -17.71 -13.44
CA LYS A 108 -24.44 -16.96 -14.27
C LYS A 108 -25.17 -17.84 -15.29
N ILE A 109 -24.56 -18.96 -15.70
CA ILE A 109 -25.13 -19.90 -16.68
C ILE A 109 -26.07 -20.91 -15.99
N VAL A 110 -25.88 -21.19 -14.70
CA VAL A 110 -26.76 -22.08 -13.93
C VAL A 110 -28.16 -21.46 -13.83
N LYS A 111 -29.07 -21.91 -14.69
CA LYS A 111 -30.48 -21.57 -14.60
C LYS A 111 -31.06 -22.20 -13.33
N PRO A 112 -31.93 -21.48 -12.59
CA PRO A 112 -32.68 -22.07 -11.49
C PRO A 112 -33.40 -23.33 -11.94
N SER A 113 -33.42 -24.35 -11.08
CA SER A 113 -34.18 -25.57 -11.31
C SER A 113 -35.66 -25.21 -11.54
N THR A 114 -36.21 -25.62 -12.68
CA THR A 114 -37.61 -25.38 -13.01
C THR A 114 -38.54 -26.07 -12.00
N THR A 115 -38.08 -27.16 -11.40
CA THR A 115 -38.78 -27.86 -10.30
C THR A 115 -38.82 -27.00 -9.06
N ASP A 116 -37.68 -26.45 -8.63
CA ASP A 116 -37.61 -25.63 -7.41
C ASP A 116 -38.41 -24.35 -7.57
N GLN A 117 -38.35 -23.74 -8.75
CA GLN A 117 -39.14 -22.56 -9.07
C GLN A 117 -40.65 -22.84 -9.00
N LYS A 118 -41.11 -23.97 -9.55
CA LYS A 118 -42.51 -24.40 -9.43
C LYS A 118 -42.93 -24.65 -7.97
N ILE A 119 -42.07 -25.25 -7.16
CA ILE A 119 -42.34 -25.49 -5.74
C ILE A 119 -42.48 -24.17 -4.99
N LEU A 120 -41.58 -23.20 -5.24
CA LEU A 120 -41.64 -21.88 -4.62
C LEU A 120 -42.89 -21.10 -5.05
N GLU A 121 -43.25 -21.13 -6.33
CA GLU A 121 -44.48 -20.51 -6.82
C GLU A 121 -45.73 -21.13 -6.20
N LEU A 122 -45.77 -22.47 -6.10
CA LEU A 122 -46.87 -23.16 -5.45
C LEU A 122 -46.96 -22.78 -3.97
N GLY A 123 -45.82 -22.70 -3.28
CA GLY A 123 -45.75 -22.26 -1.88
C GLY A 123 -46.28 -20.84 -1.70
N ARG A 124 -45.87 -19.90 -2.57
CA ARG A 124 -46.38 -18.52 -2.57
C ARG A 124 -47.90 -18.47 -2.78
N ARG A 125 -48.42 -19.17 -3.79
CA ARG A 125 -49.87 -19.23 -4.04
C ARG A 125 -50.63 -19.80 -2.84
N LYS A 126 -50.14 -20.89 -2.24
CA LYS A 126 -50.77 -21.49 -1.05
C LYS A 126 -50.76 -20.54 0.14
N TYR A 127 -49.66 -19.81 0.35
CA TYR A 127 -49.55 -18.81 1.40
C TYR A 127 -50.52 -17.64 1.18
N ASP A 128 -50.64 -17.16 -0.05
CA ASP A 128 -51.59 -16.10 -0.40
C ASP A 128 -53.04 -16.56 -0.19
N TYR A 129 -53.39 -17.79 -0.58
CA TYR A 129 -54.70 -18.37 -0.30
C TYR A 129 -54.97 -18.49 1.20
N TYR A 130 -54.00 -18.98 1.98
CA TYR A 130 -54.13 -19.07 3.42
C TYR A 130 -54.41 -17.70 4.04
N LYS A 131 -53.66 -16.68 3.62
CA LYS A 131 -53.78 -15.31 4.11
C LYS A 131 -55.14 -14.70 3.77
N VAL A 132 -55.64 -14.92 2.55
CA VAL A 132 -56.97 -14.43 2.13
C VAL A 132 -58.08 -15.18 2.86
N LEU A 133 -57.96 -16.50 3.00
CA LEU A 133 -58.99 -17.34 3.63
C LEU A 133 -59.13 -17.07 5.12
N THR A 134 -58.01 -16.94 5.83
CA THR A 134 -58.00 -16.84 7.29
C THR A 134 -57.87 -15.41 7.79
N GLY A 135 -57.37 -14.49 6.97
CA GLY A 135 -57.03 -13.15 7.42
C GLY A 135 -55.86 -13.10 8.40
N ILE A 136 -55.24 -14.23 8.74
CA ILE A 136 -54.18 -14.31 9.74
C ILE A 136 -52.87 -13.80 9.15
N ARG A 137 -52.20 -12.95 9.92
CA ARG A 137 -50.82 -12.53 9.72
C ARG A 137 -50.01 -12.83 10.97
N TRP A 138 -49.04 -13.72 10.80
CA TRP A 138 -48.19 -14.21 11.86
C TRP A 138 -47.06 -13.24 12.19
N ASP A 139 -46.77 -13.07 13.48
CA ASP A 139 -45.57 -12.38 13.95
C ASP A 139 -44.44 -13.40 14.13
N TYR A 140 -43.80 -13.76 13.01
CA TYR A 140 -42.76 -14.80 12.98
C TYR A 140 -41.59 -14.56 13.96
N PRO A 141 -41.06 -13.33 14.14
CA PRO A 141 -40.07 -13.06 15.18
C PRO A 141 -40.52 -13.45 16.60
N ALA A 142 -41.79 -13.23 16.94
CA ALA A 142 -42.33 -13.46 18.28
C ALA A 142 -42.77 -14.92 18.55
N MET A 143 -42.90 -15.74 17.49
CA MET A 143 -43.35 -17.14 17.55
C MET A 143 -42.46 -18.08 18.40
N LYS A 144 -41.24 -17.66 18.74
CA LYS A 144 -40.34 -18.46 19.59
C LYS A 144 -40.83 -18.62 21.03
N THR A 145 -41.72 -17.73 21.48
CA THR A 145 -42.15 -17.65 22.88
C THR A 145 -43.65 -17.84 23.07
N ALA A 146 -44.45 -17.54 22.04
CA ALA A 146 -45.89 -17.58 22.07
C ALA A 146 -46.44 -17.59 20.64
N ILE A 147 -47.65 -18.12 20.44
CA ILE A 147 -48.35 -18.09 19.17
C ILE A 147 -48.98 -16.69 19.03
N LYS A 148 -48.30 -15.83 18.26
CA LYS A 148 -48.64 -14.40 18.13
C LYS A 148 -48.88 -14.00 16.68
N GLY A 149 -49.84 -13.11 16.49
CA GLY A 149 -50.18 -12.56 15.19
C GLY A 149 -51.37 -11.64 15.28
N PHE A 150 -51.97 -11.34 14.14
CA PHE A 150 -53.23 -10.61 14.06
C PHE A 150 -54.12 -11.20 12.98
N VAL A 151 -55.43 -11.10 13.19
CA VAL A 151 -56.46 -11.45 12.20
C VAL A 151 -57.00 -10.15 11.61
N THR A 152 -57.11 -10.09 10.28
CA THR A 152 -57.67 -8.94 9.58
C THR A 152 -58.68 -9.35 8.51
N ASN A 153 -59.72 -8.53 8.32
CA ASN A 153 -60.68 -8.69 7.22
C ASN A 153 -60.22 -7.97 5.94
N GLY A 154 -59.09 -7.26 5.99
CA GLY A 154 -58.54 -6.51 4.86
C GLY A 154 -59.03 -5.06 4.75
N ASP A 155 -60.05 -4.66 5.52
CA ASP A 155 -60.69 -3.35 5.42
C ASP A 155 -60.58 -2.55 6.73
N ASP A 156 -61.39 -2.88 7.74
CA ASP A 156 -61.60 -2.08 8.96
C ASP A 156 -61.32 -2.87 10.26
N TYR A 157 -61.05 -4.17 10.17
CA TYR A 157 -60.78 -5.02 11.32
C TYR A 157 -59.33 -5.52 11.30
N ALA A 158 -58.59 -5.24 12.37
CA ALA A 158 -57.29 -5.83 12.64
C ALA A 158 -57.17 -6.09 14.14
N LYS A 159 -57.20 -7.35 14.55
CA LYS A 159 -57.14 -7.73 15.96
C LYS A 159 -55.92 -8.59 16.27
N PRO A 160 -55.02 -8.15 17.17
CA PRO A 160 -53.90 -8.97 17.61
C PRO A 160 -54.40 -10.12 18.50
N PHE A 161 -53.71 -11.26 18.40
CA PHE A 161 -53.87 -12.39 19.30
C PHE A 161 -52.50 -12.86 19.80
N CYS A 162 -52.50 -13.44 21.00
CA CYS A 162 -51.33 -14.00 21.65
C CYS A 162 -51.78 -15.17 22.51
N PHE A 163 -51.37 -16.38 22.14
CA PHE A 163 -51.64 -17.60 22.89
C PHE A 163 -50.33 -18.21 23.37
N ASP A 164 -50.36 -18.88 24.52
CA ASP A 164 -49.22 -19.68 24.97
C ASP A 164 -49.06 -20.89 24.03
N ILE A 165 -47.83 -21.35 23.82
CA ILE A 165 -47.53 -22.52 22.99
C ILE A 165 -48.14 -23.80 23.61
N ASN A 166 -48.26 -23.84 24.94
CA ASN A 166 -48.79 -24.99 25.69
C ASN A 166 -50.31 -24.91 25.94
N ASP A 167 -51.00 -23.96 25.32
CA ASP A 167 -52.42 -23.75 25.55
C ASP A 167 -53.27 -24.80 24.80
N ASP A 168 -54.14 -25.53 25.51
CA ASP A 168 -55.02 -26.50 24.86
C ASP A 168 -56.12 -25.79 24.04
N GLY A 169 -56.36 -26.30 22.83
CA GLY A 169 -57.45 -25.81 21.98
C GLY A 169 -57.16 -24.50 21.25
N ILE A 170 -55.88 -24.17 21.00
CA ILE A 170 -55.45 -23.02 20.19
C ILE A 170 -56.20 -22.92 18.86
N GLU A 171 -56.42 -24.05 18.17
CA GLU A 171 -57.16 -24.07 16.91
C GLU A 171 -58.57 -23.50 17.06
N SER A 172 -59.31 -23.91 18.09
CA SER A 172 -60.66 -23.41 18.37
C SER A 172 -60.65 -21.92 18.73
N LYS A 173 -59.62 -21.45 19.43
CA LYS A 173 -59.43 -20.04 19.78
C LYS A 173 -59.13 -19.20 18.54
N LEU A 174 -58.26 -19.67 17.65
CA LEU A 174 -57.95 -19.03 16.37
C LEU A 174 -59.18 -18.95 15.47
N TRP A 175 -59.92 -20.06 15.30
CA TRP A 175 -61.14 -20.05 14.49
C TRP A 175 -62.19 -19.09 15.02
N ARG A 176 -62.31 -18.94 16.34
CA ARG A 176 -63.19 -17.93 16.95
C ARG A 176 -62.74 -16.51 16.64
N GLU A 177 -61.44 -16.23 16.59
CA GLU A 177 -60.94 -14.91 16.21
C GLU A 177 -61.13 -14.63 14.71
N ILE A 178 -61.04 -15.66 13.86
CA ILE A 178 -61.40 -15.57 12.44
C ILE A 178 -62.91 -15.31 12.29
N GLU A 179 -63.77 -16.03 13.00
CA GLU A 179 -65.23 -15.85 12.95
C GLU A 179 -65.67 -14.45 13.39
N LYS A 180 -65.05 -13.90 14.44
CA LYS A 180 -65.29 -12.50 14.85
C LYS A 180 -64.88 -11.50 13.78
N CYS A 181 -63.84 -11.83 13.01
CA CYS A 181 -63.34 -11.00 11.92
C CYS A 181 -64.28 -11.02 10.70
N THR A 182 -65.02 -12.10 10.46
CA THR A 182 -65.95 -12.24 9.33
C THR A 182 -67.36 -11.76 9.64
N ASN A 183 -67.77 -11.75 10.91
CA ASN A 183 -69.08 -11.26 11.34
C ASN A 183 -69.11 -9.72 11.49
N HIS A 184 -69.50 -9.02 10.42
CA HIS A 184 -69.66 -7.55 10.38
C HIS A 184 -70.54 -6.93 11.49
N ASN A 185 -71.37 -7.74 12.17
CA ASN A 185 -72.31 -7.25 13.19
C ASN A 185 -71.64 -6.91 14.54
N ASP A 186 -70.44 -7.42 14.83
CA ASP A 186 -69.73 -7.13 16.08
C ASP A 186 -68.76 -5.93 15.98
N ILE A 187 -68.43 -5.47 14.77
CA ILE A 187 -67.48 -4.37 14.55
C ILE A 187 -68.02 -3.04 15.10
N LYS A 188 -69.33 -2.80 15.00
CA LYS A 188 -70.00 -1.60 15.59
C LYS A 188 -69.99 -1.56 17.13
N LYS A 189 -69.59 -2.64 17.82
CA LYS A 189 -69.48 -2.68 19.28
C LYS A 189 -68.06 -2.42 19.80
N CYS A 190 -67.02 -2.52 18.97
CA CYS A 190 -65.62 -2.35 19.38
C CYS A 190 -65.10 -0.91 19.29
N GLU A 191 -65.70 -0.04 18.48
CA GLU A 191 -65.36 1.40 18.42
C GLU A 191 -65.61 2.17 19.74
N ARG A 192 -66.20 1.52 20.76
CA ARG A 192 -66.39 2.11 22.10
C ARG A 192 -65.31 1.76 23.13
N LYS A 193 -64.24 1.06 22.76
CA LYS A 193 -63.15 0.71 23.70
C LYS A 193 -61.74 1.14 23.29
N GLU A 194 -61.57 1.88 22.19
CA GLU A 194 -60.25 2.36 21.74
C GLU A 194 -59.58 3.40 22.66
N ASN A 195 -60.23 3.84 23.76
CA ASN A 195 -59.61 4.68 24.80
C ASN A 195 -59.36 3.93 26.12
N SER A 196 -58.92 2.67 26.04
CA SER A 196 -58.29 2.01 27.20
C SER A 196 -56.89 1.59 26.80
N SER A 197 -55.92 2.40 27.19
CA SER A 197 -54.49 2.10 27.15
C SER A 197 -54.25 0.66 27.61
N PRO A 198 -53.37 -0.12 26.97
CA PRO A 198 -52.87 -1.35 27.58
C PRO A 198 -52.08 -0.92 28.82
N ASN A 199 -52.68 -1.14 29.99
CA ASN A 199 -51.94 -1.08 31.24
C ASN A 199 -50.75 -2.04 31.13
N ALA A 200 -49.62 -1.51 31.57
CA ALA A 200 -48.37 -2.21 31.79
C ALA A 200 -48.57 -3.67 32.22
N CYS A 201 -47.86 -4.58 31.57
CA CYS A 201 -47.45 -5.81 32.20
C CYS A 201 -46.66 -5.45 33.47
N ASN A 202 -47.31 -5.59 34.63
CA ASN A 202 -46.62 -5.75 35.90
C ASN A 202 -46.56 -7.25 36.19
N ASP A 203 -45.34 -7.72 36.41
CA ASP A 203 -44.91 -8.82 37.30
C ASP A 203 -45.80 -10.06 37.41
N PHE A 204 -45.35 -11.18 36.81
CA PHE A 204 -44.77 -12.35 37.50
C PHE A 204 -44.18 -13.33 36.48
#